data_AF-A0A948AVC8-F1
#
_entry.id   AF-A0A948AVC8-F1
#
_cell.length_a   1.000
_cell.length_b   1.000
_cell.length_c   1.000
_cell.angle_alpha   90.00
_cell.angle_beta   90.00
_cell.angle_gamma   90.00
#
_symmetry.space_group_name_H-M   'P 1'
#
loop_
_entity.id
_entity.type
_entity.pdbx_description
1 polymer ?
#
loop_
_entity_poly.entity_id
_entity_poly.type
_entity_poly.pdbx_seq_one_letter_code
_entity_poly.pdbx_strand_id
1 'polypeptide(L)'
;MNEKKIAKITALMDQLYCFSPQKVASYMKRIPYMAEKGLDELIKTLEAALKEQNRMIKTWIKREPKFAKRLTTFVDETTDNLTKEYEKEEKSSAENILSELD
;
A
#
# COMPACT_ATOMS: atom_id res chain seq x y z
N MET A 1 17.75 -14.18 -7.90
CA MET A 1 17.66 -14.22 -6.42
C MET A 1 17.09 -12.92 -5.86
N ASN A 2 17.60 -11.76 -6.30
CA ASN A 2 17.06 -10.44 -5.91
C ASN A 2 15.61 -10.20 -6.34
N GLU A 3 15.19 -10.64 -7.53
CA GLU A 3 13.79 -10.47 -8.00
C GLU A 3 12.77 -11.09 -7.03
N LYS A 4 13.06 -12.26 -6.47
CA LYS A 4 12.19 -12.90 -5.45
C LYS A 4 12.15 -12.08 -4.16
N LYS A 5 13.26 -11.46 -3.75
CA LYS A 5 13.33 -10.59 -2.57
C LYS A 5 12.55 -9.29 -2.80
N ILE A 6 12.68 -8.68 -3.98
CA ILE A 6 11.95 -7.48 -4.39
C ILE A 6 10.45 -7.74 -4.39
N ALA A 7 9.99 -8.85 -5.01
CA ALA A 7 8.58 -9.22 -5.00
C ALA A 7 8.03 -9.42 -3.57
N LYS A 8 8.83 -10.04 -2.68
CA LYS A 8 8.47 -10.18 -1.27
C LYS A 8 8.37 -8.84 -0.56
N ILE A 9 9.29 -7.90 -0.83
CA ILE A 9 9.24 -6.55 -0.27
C ILE A 9 7.96 -5.84 -0.70
N THR A 10 7.61 -5.85 -1.99
CA THR A 10 6.36 -5.25 -2.49
C THR A 10 5.15 -5.82 -1.76
N ALA A 11 5.03 -7.16 -1.71
CA ALA A 11 3.91 -7.82 -1.06
C ALA A 11 3.79 -7.50 0.44
N LEU A 12 4.92 -7.31 1.14
CA LEU A 12 4.92 -6.91 2.55
C LEU A 12 4.50 -5.44 2.73
N MET A 13 4.93 -4.55 1.83
CA MET A 13 4.53 -3.14 1.86
C MET A 13 3.04 -2.97 1.58
N ASP A 14 2.48 -3.74 0.64
CA ASP A 14 1.05 -3.72 0.31
C ASP A 14 0.17 -4.16 1.48
N GLN A 15 0.67 -5.02 2.38
CA GLN A 15 -0.05 -5.50 3.57
C GLN A 15 0.00 -4.53 4.76
N LEU A 16 0.92 -3.57 4.72
CA LEU A 16 1.13 -2.61 5.80
C LEU A 16 0.32 -1.35 5.55
N TYR A 17 -0.62 -1.03 6.45
CA TYR A 17 -1.54 0.10 6.30
C TYR A 17 -0.85 1.47 6.31
N CYS A 18 0.43 1.54 6.70
CA CYS A 18 1.19 2.79 6.69
C CYS A 18 1.69 3.21 5.29
N PHE A 19 1.62 2.32 4.30
CA PHE A 19 1.99 2.62 2.92
C PHE A 19 0.75 2.83 2.06
N SER A 20 0.78 3.90 1.26
CA SER A 20 -0.15 4.07 0.15
C SER A 20 0.47 3.51 -1.14
N PRO A 21 -0.34 3.17 -2.16
CA PRO A 21 0.18 2.67 -3.44
C PRO A 21 1.24 3.59 -4.07
N GLN A 22 1.07 4.91 -3.96
CA GLN A 22 2.01 5.91 -4.50
C GLN A 22 3.34 5.88 -3.73
N LYS A 23 3.31 5.68 -2.41
CA LYS A 23 4.53 5.50 -1.61
C LYS A 23 5.25 4.22 -2.00
N VAL A 24 4.53 3.11 -2.14
CA VAL A 24 5.11 1.84 -2.61
C VAL A 24 5.79 2.04 -3.96
N ALA A 25 5.09 2.61 -4.94
CA ALA A 25 5.64 2.89 -6.27
C ALA A 25 6.92 3.75 -6.22
N SER A 26 6.95 4.78 -5.36
CA SER A 26 8.13 5.62 -5.15
C SER A 26 9.32 4.83 -4.58
N TYR A 27 9.10 3.99 -3.56
CA TYR A 27 10.16 3.16 -2.99
C TYR A 27 10.66 2.09 -3.96
N MET A 28 9.77 1.52 -4.77
CA MET A 28 10.12 0.51 -5.78
C MET A 28 11.03 1.04 -6.90
N LYS A 29 11.16 2.36 -7.07
CA LYS A 29 12.18 2.94 -7.97
C LYS A 29 13.62 2.76 -7.46
N ARG A 30 13.81 2.53 -6.16
CA ARG A 30 15.14 2.48 -5.51
C ARG A 30 15.53 1.07 -5.05
N ILE A 31 14.54 0.28 -4.61
CA ILE A 31 14.73 -1.08 -4.09
C ILE A 31 15.53 -2.00 -5.03
N PRO A 32 15.34 -2.00 -6.36
CA PRO A 32 16.11 -2.86 -7.27
C PRO A 32 17.63 -2.63 -7.25
N TYR A 33 18.06 -1.44 -6.85
CA TYR A 33 19.48 -1.05 -6.79
C TYR A 33 20.11 -1.27 -5.42
N MET A 34 19.35 -1.77 -4.44
CA MET A 34 19.88 -2.06 -3.10
C MET A 34 20.78 -3.31 -3.13
N ALA A 35 21.84 -3.27 -2.34
CA ALA A 35 22.66 -4.44 -2.08
C ALA A 35 21.82 -5.55 -1.44
N GLU A 36 22.15 -6.82 -1.73
CA GLU A 36 21.39 -7.97 -1.29
C GLU A 36 21.19 -8.02 0.23
N LYS A 37 22.23 -7.71 1.02
CA LYS A 37 22.15 -7.61 2.48
C LYS A 37 21.10 -6.58 2.93
N GLY A 38 21.01 -5.45 2.22
CA GLY A 38 20.01 -4.41 2.49
C GLY A 38 18.58 -4.89 2.18
N LEU A 39 18.40 -5.70 1.13
CA LEU A 39 17.10 -6.32 0.84
C LEU A 39 16.68 -7.28 1.96
N ASP A 40 17.61 -8.07 2.50
CA ASP A 40 17.32 -9.01 3.59
C ASP A 40 16.97 -8.29 4.90
N GLU A 41 17.68 -7.22 5.24
CA GLU A 41 17.38 -6.39 6.40
C GLU A 41 16.03 -5.67 6.25
N LEU A 42 15.71 -5.20 5.05
CA LEU A 42 14.42 -4.59 4.77
C LEU A 42 13.27 -5.60 4.93
N ILE A 43 13.43 -6.82 4.40
CA ILE A 43 12.43 -7.89 4.59
C ILE A 43 12.19 -8.15 6.08
N LYS A 44 13.25 -8.32 6.88
CA LYS A 44 13.13 -8.55 8.33
C LYS A 44 12.39 -7.42 9.04
N THR A 45 12.68 -6.18 8.64
CA THR A 45 12.06 -4.98 9.22
C THR A 45 10.57 -4.93 8.89
N LEU A 46 10.20 -5.18 7.64
CA LEU A 46 8.80 -5.19 7.20
C LEU A 46 8.00 -6.34 7.84
N GLU A 47 8.59 -7.52 7.98
CA GLU A 47 7.97 -8.66 8.68
C GLU A 47 7.70 -8.34 10.16
N ALA A 48 8.66 -7.69 10.84
CA ALA A 48 8.49 -7.26 12.22
C ALA A 48 7.37 -6.21 12.36
N ALA A 49 7.31 -5.24 11.44
CA ALA A 49 6.26 -4.23 11.41
C ALA A 49 4.87 -4.87 11.18
N LEU A 50 4.76 -5.84 10.26
CA LEU A 50 3.50 -6.52 9.97
C LEU A 50 3.01 -7.34 11.16
N LYS A 51 3.93 -8.02 11.87
CA LYS A 51 3.61 -8.73 13.11
C LYS A 51 3.07 -7.78 14.17
N GLU A 52 3.69 -6.62 14.33
CA GLU A 52 3.27 -5.62 15.31
C GLU A 52 1.92 -4.98 14.97
N GLN A 53 1.68 -4.62 13.70
CA GLN A 53 0.38 -4.16 13.21
C GLN A 53 -0.72 -5.18 13.54
N ASN A 54 -0.50 -6.45 13.22
CA ASN A 54 -1.46 -7.52 13.50
C ASN A 54 -1.70 -7.72 15.01
N ARG A 55 -0.68 -7.54 15.85
CA ARG A 55 -0.79 -7.58 17.31
C ARG A 55 -1.68 -6.44 17.82
N MET A 56 -1.46 -5.22 17.32
CA MET A 56 -2.27 -4.04 17.68
C MET A 56 -3.73 -4.23 17.26
N ILE A 57 -3.98 -4.64 16.01
CA ILE A 57 -5.34 -4.89 15.51
C ILE A 57 -6.06 -5.93 16.38
N LYS A 58 -5.42 -7.08 16.67
CA LYS A 58 -5.99 -8.09 17.57
C LYS A 58 -6.31 -7.53 18.96
N THR A 59 -5.46 -6.67 19.48
CA THR A 59 -5.67 -6.02 20.78
C THR A 59 -6.87 -5.09 20.74
N TRP A 60 -7.02 -4.30 19.67
CA TRP A 60 -8.15 -3.40 19.50
C TRP A 60 -9.47 -4.13 19.25
N ILE A 61 -9.47 -5.20 18.46
CA ILE A 61 -10.66 -6.06 18.26
C ILE A 61 -11.11 -6.68 19.59
N LYS A 62 -10.17 -7.11 20.45
CA LYS A 62 -10.51 -7.64 21.78
C LYS A 62 -11.11 -6.58 22.69
N ARG A 63 -10.60 -5.35 22.66
CA ARG A 63 -11.09 -4.22 23.47
C ARG A 63 -12.42 -3.68 22.96
N GLU A 64 -12.63 -3.76 21.65
CA GLU A 64 -13.84 -3.27 21.00
C GLU A 64 -14.22 -4.19 19.83
N PRO A 65 -15.17 -5.13 20.04
CA PRO A 65 -15.54 -6.12 19.02
C PRO A 65 -16.06 -5.50 17.71
N LYS A 66 -16.58 -4.27 17.76
CA LYS A 66 -17.03 -3.51 16.58
C LYS A 66 -15.88 -2.88 15.79
N PHE A 67 -14.67 -2.83 16.34
CA PHE A 67 -13.51 -2.22 15.70
C PHE A 67 -13.16 -2.90 14.38
N ALA A 68 -13.20 -4.24 14.33
CA ALA A 68 -12.93 -4.98 13.09
C ALA A 68 -13.84 -4.51 11.95
N LYS A 69 -15.16 -4.45 12.21
CA LYS A 69 -16.15 -4.00 11.24
C LYS A 69 -15.89 -2.56 10.80
N ARG A 70 -15.63 -1.64 11.74
CA ARG A 70 -15.35 -0.23 11.39
C ARG A 70 -14.05 -0.06 10.62
N LEU A 71 -13.01 -0.82 10.94
CA LEU A 71 -11.74 -0.78 10.23
C LEU A 71 -11.91 -1.29 8.80
N THR A 72 -12.62 -2.40 8.60
CA THR A 72 -12.92 -2.91 7.26
C THR A 72 -13.75 -1.91 6.46
N THR A 73 -14.85 -1.38 7.04
CA THR A 73 -15.65 -0.35 6.38
C THR A 73 -14.83 0.89 6.02
N PHE A 74 -13.97 1.36 6.91
CA PHE A 74 -13.09 2.50 6.64
C PHE A 74 -12.12 2.22 5.49
N VAL A 75 -11.49 1.04 5.47
CA VAL A 75 -10.57 0.64 4.40
C VAL A 75 -11.30 0.54 3.06
N ASP A 76 -12.48 -0.08 3.04
CA ASP A 76 -13.29 -0.24 1.83
C ASP A 76 -13.76 1.12 1.29
N GLU A 77 -14.34 1.97 2.14
CA GLU A 77 -14.79 3.32 1.78
C GLU A 77 -13.65 4.20 1.28
N THR A 78 -12.48 4.13 1.93
CA THR A 78 -11.30 4.90 1.51
C THR A 78 -10.77 4.41 0.16
N THR A 79 -10.78 3.09 -0.07
CA THR A 79 -10.35 2.50 -1.35
C THR A 79 -11.30 2.86 -2.48
N ASP A 80 -12.62 2.82 -2.24
CA ASP A 80 -13.64 3.21 -3.20
C ASP A 80 -13.55 4.70 -3.56
N ASN A 81 -13.33 5.56 -2.57
CA ASN A 81 -13.18 7.00 -2.80
C ASN A 81 -11.93 7.31 -3.63
N LEU A 82 -10.79 6.69 -3.30
CA LEU A 82 -9.56 6.85 -4.08
C LEU A 82 -9.74 6.37 -5.52
N THR A 83 -10.40 5.23 -5.73
CA THR A 83 -10.67 4.69 -7.08
C THR A 83 -11.52 5.67 -7.90
N LYS A 84 -12.58 6.23 -7.30
CA LYS A 84 -13.43 7.23 -7.96
C LYS A 84 -12.69 8.53 -8.28
N GLU A 85 -11.82 8.99 -7.38
CA GLU A 85 -10.98 10.17 -7.62
C GLU A 85 -10.06 9.95 -8.81
N TYR A 86 -9.40 8.78 -8.88
CA TYR A 86 -8.56 8.40 -10.02
C TYR A 86 -9.34 8.33 -11.34
N GLU A 87 -10.48 7.65 -11.37
CA GLU A 87 -11.32 7.57 -12.58
C GLU A 87 -11.80 8.95 -13.06
N LYS A 88 -12.03 9.87 -12.12
CA LYS A 88 -12.43 11.24 -12.44
C LYS A 88 -11.27 12.06 -13.01
N GLU A 89 -10.07 11.92 -12.45
CA GLU A 89 -8.85 12.56 -12.97
C GLU A 89 -8.52 12.05 -14.38
N GLU A 90 -8.61 10.74 -14.63
CA GLU A 90 -8.36 10.16 -15.97
C GLU A 90 -9.37 10.65 -17.00
N LYS A 91 -10.67 10.68 -16.67
CA LYS A 91 -11.70 11.23 -17.58
C LYS A 91 -11.48 12.70 -17.87
N SER A 92 -11.20 13.51 -16.84
CA SER A 92 -10.92 14.94 -17.01
C SER A 92 -9.67 15.19 -17.85
N SER A 93 -8.64 14.37 -17.70
CA SER A 93 -7.42 14.46 -18.52
C SER A 93 -7.70 14.07 -19.98
N ALA A 94 -8.48 13.01 -20.22
CA ALA A 94 -8.84 12.59 -21.57
C ALA A 94 -9.72 13.64 -22.28
N GLU A 95 -10.67 14.24 -21.56
CA GLU A 95 -11.53 15.32 -22.06
C GLU A 95 -10.74 16.59 -22.41
N ASN A 96 -9.76 16.97 -21.57
CA ASN A 96 -8.88 18.11 -21.85
C ASN A 96 -8.02 17.88 -23.10
N ILE A 97 -7.41 16.69 -23.25
CA ILE A 97 -6.61 16.35 -24.44
C ILE A 97 -7.48 16.38 -25.70
N LEU A 98 -8.71 15.86 -25.64
CA LEU A 98 -9.65 15.90 -26.76
C LEU A 98 -10.06 17.34 -27.12
N SER A 99 -10.19 18.23 -26.13
CA SER A 99 -10.52 19.65 -26.36
C SER A 99 -9.36 20.49 -26.91
N GLU A 100 -8.11 20.05 -26.74
CA GLU A 100 -6.92 20.70 -27.32
C GLU A 100 -6.63 20.26 -28.77
N LEU A 101 -7.32 19.22 -29.26
CA LEU A 101 -7.17 18.67 -30.62
C LEU A 101 -8.20 19.22 -31.62
N ASP A 102 -9.22 19.95 -31.16
CA ASP A 102 -10.19 20.73 -31.96
C ASP A 102 -9.74 22.20 -32.11
#